data_AF-A0A9D4KJB0-F1
#
_entry.id   AF-A0A9D4KJB0-F1
#
_cell.length_a   1.000
_cell.length_b   1.000
_cell.length_c   1.000
_cell.angle_alpha   90.00
_cell.angle_beta   90.00
_cell.angle_gamma   90.00
#
_symmetry.space_group_name_H-M   'P 1'
#
loop_
_entity.id
_entity.type
_entity.pdbx_description
1 polymer ?
#
loop_
_entity_poly.entity_id
_entity_poly.type
_entity_poly.pdbx_seq_one_letter_code
_entity_poly.pdbx_strand_id
1 'polypeptide(L)' 'MLAVSVLASALVYVVVSLDNGLALTPPMGWLSWERYRCNTDCKTDPDICIGEKLYMDMADLLGQRVTRTWAMSM' A
#
# COMPACT_ATOMS: atom_id res chain seq x y z
N MET A 1 -4.95 -17.98 -42.71
CA MET A 1 -5.40 -18.67 -41.49
C MET A 1 -4.66 -18.20 -40.25
N LEU A 2 -3.32 -18.16 -40.25
CA LEU A 2 -2.52 -17.63 -39.12
C LEU A 2 -2.85 -16.17 -38.73
N ALA A 3 -3.06 -15.28 -39.71
CA ALA A 3 -3.42 -13.88 -39.44
C ALA A 3 -4.79 -13.74 -38.76
N VAL A 4 -5.74 -14.59 -39.11
CA VAL A 4 -7.10 -14.59 -38.53
C VAL A 4 -7.07 -15.12 -37.11
N SER A 5 -6.27 -16.17 -36.83
CA SER A 5 -6.09 -16.68 -35.47
C SER A 5 -5.35 -15.71 -34.56
N VAL A 6 -4.36 -14.96 -35.08
CA VAL A 6 -3.63 -13.92 -34.32
C VAL A 6 -4.52 -12.72 -34.00
N LEU A 7 -5.33 -12.27 -34.96
CA LEU A 7 -6.34 -11.23 -34.75
C LEU A 7 -7.42 -11.67 -33.75
N ALA A 8 -7.86 -12.93 -33.83
CA ALA A 8 -8.81 -13.51 -32.88
C ALA A 8 -8.23 -13.57 -31.46
N SER A 9 -6.95 -13.95 -31.29
CA SER A 9 -6.30 -13.97 -29.97
C SER A 9 -6.09 -12.57 -29.38
N ALA A 10 -5.87 -11.56 -30.22
CA ALA A 10 -5.71 -10.17 -29.77
C ALA A 10 -7.00 -9.57 -29.20
N LEU A 11 -8.17 -10.05 -29.64
CA LEU A 11 -9.49 -9.60 -29.19
C LEU A 11 -9.94 -10.21 -27.84
N VAL A 12 -9.21 -11.20 -27.30
CA VAL A 12 -9.64 -11.99 -26.12
C VAL A 12 -9.08 -11.45 -24.80
N TYR A 13 -8.24 -10.41 -24.81
CA TYR A 13 -7.69 -9.83 -23.57
C TYR A 13 -8.58 -8.71 -23.00
N VAL A 14 -9.84 -9.01 -22.69
CA VAL A 14 -10.67 -8.12 -21.87
C VAL A 14 -10.34 -8.36 -20.40
N VAL A 15 -9.71 -7.38 -19.76
CA VAL A 15 -9.45 -7.41 -18.31
C VAL A 15 -10.63 -6.74 -17.60
N VAL A 16 -11.29 -7.47 -16.70
CA VAL A 16 -12.33 -6.93 -15.83
C VAL A 16 -11.65 -6.38 -14.57
N SER A 17 -11.81 -5.09 -14.30
CA SER A 17 -11.33 -4.45 -13.07
C SER A 17 -12.39 -4.50 -11.97
N LEU A 18 -11.95 -4.34 -10.71
CA LEU A 18 -12.84 -4.19 -9.57
C LEU A 18 -13.45 -2.77 -9.56
N ASP A 19 -14.77 -2.65 -9.76
CA ASP A 19 -15.49 -1.37 -9.78
C ASP A 19 -16.21 -1.12 -8.44
N ASN A 20 -15.44 -0.67 -7.43
CA ASN A 20 -15.95 -0.34 -6.09
C ASN A 20 -15.72 1.13 -5.68
N GLY A 21 -15.32 1.99 -6.63
CA GLY A 21 -15.02 3.40 -6.37
C GLY A 21 -13.71 3.67 -5.61
N LEU A 22 -12.89 2.66 -5.32
CA LEU A 22 -11.60 2.81 -4.63
C LEU A 22 -10.43 2.73 -5.63
N ALA A 23 -9.23 3.14 -5.16
CA ALA A 23 -7.98 3.07 -5.92
C ALA A 23 -8.03 3.73 -7.33
N LEU A 24 -8.85 4.78 -7.49
CA LEU A 24 -8.90 5.60 -8.72
C LEU A 24 -7.56 6.25 -9.06
N THR A 25 -6.73 6.48 -8.03
CA THR A 25 -5.31 6.80 -8.15
C THR A 25 -4.51 5.77 -7.34
N PRO A 26 -3.22 5.56 -7.64
CA PRO A 26 -2.39 4.64 -6.87
C PRO A 26 -2.46 4.96 -5.36
N PRO A 27 -2.77 3.98 -4.49
CA PRO A 27 -2.90 4.22 -3.06
C PRO A 27 -1.54 4.61 -2.46
N MET A 28 -1.52 5.71 -1.71
CA MET A 28 -0.34 6.16 -0.98
C MET A 28 -0.51 5.86 0.51
N GLY A 29 0.53 5.31 1.13
CA GLY A 29 0.48 4.94 2.54
C GLY A 29 1.79 4.36 3.04
N TRP A 30 1.71 3.58 4.11
CA TRP A 30 2.84 2.90 4.73
C TRP A 30 2.51 1.42 4.92
N LEU A 31 3.52 0.56 4.76
CA LEU A 31 3.40 -0.90 4.90
C LEU A 31 4.54 -1.43 5.77
N SER A 32 4.19 -2.21 6.81
CA SER A 32 5.17 -2.74 7.78
C SER A 32 6.11 -3.79 7.17
N TRP A 33 5.64 -4.59 6.21
CA TRP A 33 6.31 -5.82 5.77
C TRP A 33 7.75 -5.62 5.29
N GLU A 34 8.01 -4.63 4.45
CA GLU A 34 9.32 -4.49 3.79
C GLU A 34 10.43 -4.13 4.79
N ARG A 35 10.09 -3.37 5.85
CA ARG A 35 11.03 -2.92 6.87
C ARG A 35 11.05 -3.76 8.15
N TYR A 36 9.90 -4.26 8.60
CA TYR A 36 9.73 -4.93 9.90
C TYR A 36 9.46 -6.44 9.78
N ARG A 37 9.11 -6.91 8.57
CA ARG A 37 8.92 -8.33 8.25
C ARG A 37 7.90 -8.98 9.19
N CYS A 38 8.23 -10.16 9.71
CA CYS A 38 7.42 -10.93 10.65
C CYS A 38 8.09 -10.95 12.05
N ASN A 39 8.70 -9.84 12.49
CA ASN A 39 9.27 -9.80 13.83
C ASN A 39 8.16 -9.82 14.88
N THR A 40 8.00 -10.91 15.61
CA THR A 40 7.00 -11.05 16.68
C THR A 40 7.62 -11.13 18.07
N ASP A 41 8.95 -11.02 18.19
CA ASP A 41 9.64 -11.05 19.48
C ASP A 41 9.62 -9.67 20.14
N CYS A 42 8.45 -9.28 20.65
CA CYS A 42 8.28 -8.01 21.35
C CYS A 42 8.98 -7.94 22.72
N LYS A 43 9.53 -9.05 23.22
CA LYS A 43 10.30 -9.03 24.48
C LYS A 43 11.70 -8.51 24.24
N THR A 44 12.32 -8.96 23.16
CA THR A 44 13.66 -8.53 22.77
C THR A 44 13.63 -7.23 21.98
N ASP A 45 12.63 -7.07 21.10
CA ASP A 45 12.50 -5.96 20.15
C ASP A 45 11.17 -5.18 20.32
N PRO A 46 10.91 -4.54 21.47
CA PRO A 46 9.60 -3.94 21.77
C PRO A 46 9.19 -2.79 20.83
N ASP A 47 10.15 -2.10 20.20
CA ASP A 47 9.89 -0.94 19.34
C ASP A 47 9.70 -1.30 17.86
N ILE A 48 10.14 -2.48 17.43
CA ILE A 48 10.15 -2.88 16.01
C ILE A 48 9.41 -4.20 15.74
N CYS A 49 8.88 -4.85 16.78
CA CYS A 49 8.01 -6.00 16.60
C CYS A 49 6.66 -5.59 15.99
N ILE A 50 6.01 -6.52 15.31
CA ILE A 50 4.65 -6.40 14.79
C ILE A 50 3.67 -6.49 15.96
N GLY A 51 3.40 -5.34 16.57
CA GLY A 51 2.43 -5.16 17.65
C GLY A 51 1.72 -3.81 17.55
N GLU A 52 0.70 -3.61 18.38
CA GLU A 52 -0.15 -2.40 18.40
C GLU A 52 0.69 -1.11 18.51
N LYS A 53 1.68 -1.10 19.40
CA LYS A 53 2.59 0.03 19.61
C LYS A 53 3.23 0.54 18.32
N LEU A 54 3.79 -0.37 17.50
CA LEU A 54 4.43 0.00 16.24
C LEU A 54 3.46 0.72 15.29
N TYR A 55 2.22 0.25 15.19
CA TYR A 55 1.22 0.85 14.30
C TYR A 55 0.70 2.20 14.83
N MET A 56 0.53 2.34 16.15
CA MET A 56 0.18 3.64 16.76
C MET A 56 1.28 4.68 16.53
N ASP A 57 2.54 4.32 16.79
CA ASP A 57 3.68 5.22 16.61
C ASP A 57 3.79 5.68 15.14
N MET A 58 3.57 4.78 14.17
CA MET A 58 3.58 5.13 12.74
C MET A 58 2.39 6.01 12.33
N ALA A 59 1.20 5.75 12.88
CA ALA A 59 0.02 6.58 12.64
C ALA A 59 0.24 8.00 13.14
N ASP A 60 0.80 8.17 14.34
CA ASP A 60 1.14 9.48 14.92
C ASP A 60 2.18 10.20 14.08
N LEU A 61 3.24 9.52 13.63
CA LEU A 61 4.27 10.12 12.77
C LEU A 61 3.70 10.60 11.43
N LEU A 62 2.82 9.81 10.81
CA LEU A 62 2.13 10.20 9.58
C LEU A 62 1.23 11.41 9.82
N GLY A 63 0.41 11.39 10.87
CA GLY A 63 -0.47 12.49 11.25
C GLY A 63 0.30 13.78 11.54
N GLN A 64 1.39 13.70 12.30
CA GLN A 64 2.25 14.84 12.61
C GLN A 64 2.95 15.39 11.37
N ARG A 65 3.40 14.52 10.45
CA ARG A 65 4.04 14.99 9.21
C ARG A 65 3.04 15.76 8.35
N VAL A 66 1.82 15.25 8.22
CA VAL A 66 0.75 15.96 7.51
C VAL A 66 0.47 17.31 8.17
N THR A 67 0.21 17.37 9.47
CA THR A 67 -0.09 18.65 10.15
C THR A 67 1.05 19.66 10.07
N ARG A 68 2.31 19.23 10.18
CA ARG A 68 3.48 20.09 9.99
C ARG A 68 3.57 20.65 8.58
N THR A 69 3.35 19.83 7.55
CA THR A 69 3.38 20.32 6.16
C THR A 69 2.30 21.37 5.90
N TRP A 70 1.11 21.22 6.49
CA TRP A 70 0.05 22.24 6.40
C TRP A 70 0.41 23.54 7.15
N ALA A 71 1.00 23.43 8.34
CA ALA A 71 1.44 24.58 9.13
C ALA A 71 2.56 25.40 8.47
N MET A 72 3.39 24.77 7.62
CA MET A 72 4.45 25.46 6.86
C MET A 72 3.94 26.08 5.54
N SER A 73 2.72 25.74 5.12
CA SER A 73 2.05 26.30 3.94
C SER A 73 1.06 27.42 4.25
N MET A 74 0.95 27.81 5.52
CA MET A 74 0.20 28.99 6.01
C MET A 74 1.18 30.08 6.42
#